data_AF-A0A7J6I4Z9-F1
#
_entry.id   AF-A0A7J6I4Z9-F1
#
_cell.length_a   1.000
_cell.length_b   1.000
_cell.length_c   1.000
_cell.angle_alpha   90.00
_cell.angle_beta   90.00
_cell.angle_gamma   90.00
#
_symmetry.space_group_name_H-M   'P 1'
#
loop_
_entity.id
_entity.type
_entity.pdbx_description
1 polymer ?
#
loop_
_entity_poly.entity_id
_entity_poly.type
_entity_poly.pdbx_seq_one_letter_code
_entity_poly.pdbx_strand_id
1 'polypeptide(L)'
;MSRQSTHNPSRALEGVHGVHVVPHSPFTSEEINQDQNFAKSSCGGSAFGVNYMLMQRAWQQRPPCLRPIQGCIHGDQHVLETVANVLTSLPFVVLGINAPRKNLNCKLYANSLIGVGIASSLYHSSRGRFRKYLRWADYTMIATATVCLSRALREENPKMLMAVSAFCLPFQPLMVSAVHTGMMEVAFAKRALKDPDLRMAHNVHKMSSLLGGVLFIADDVFPTTPYLHAGWHLAAAVGVGTCNKLLN
;
A
#
# COMPACT_ATOMS: atom_id res chain seq x y z
N MET A 1 -63.35 63.37 0.97
CA MET A 1 -64.29 63.54 -0.17
C MET A 1 -63.74 62.77 -1.36
N SER A 2 -64.52 61.79 -1.87
CA SER A 2 -64.53 61.13 -3.22
C SER A 2 -63.19 60.72 -3.88
N ARG A 3 -63.05 59.56 -4.54
CA ARG A 3 -64.02 58.84 -5.39
C ARG A 3 -63.51 57.41 -5.69
N GLN A 4 -64.40 56.42 -5.64
CA GLN A 4 -64.25 55.10 -6.28
C GLN A 4 -64.43 55.19 -7.81
N SER A 5 -63.78 54.29 -8.56
CA SER A 5 -64.18 53.76 -9.88
C SER A 5 -63.09 52.77 -10.36
N THR A 6 -63.26 51.45 -10.15
CA THR A 6 -63.79 50.42 -11.08
C THR A 6 -62.96 50.18 -12.35
N HIS A 7 -62.39 48.98 -12.49
CA HIS A 7 -62.54 48.12 -13.69
C HIS A 7 -61.95 46.72 -13.49
N ASN A 8 -62.82 45.70 -13.45
CA ASN A 8 -62.55 44.35 -13.97
C ASN A 8 -62.94 44.39 -15.48
N PRO A 9 -62.32 43.62 -16.39
CA PRO A 9 -62.76 42.21 -16.56
C PRO A 9 -61.76 41.22 -17.22
N SER A 10 -62.22 39.96 -17.27
CA SER A 10 -62.05 38.97 -18.36
C SER A 10 -60.77 38.12 -18.37
N ARG A 11 -60.83 36.86 -17.93
CA ARG A 11 -61.23 35.62 -18.66
C ARG A 11 -60.17 35.12 -19.66
N ALA A 12 -59.77 33.87 -19.42
CA ALA A 12 -59.66 32.75 -20.36
C ALA A 12 -58.25 32.20 -20.65
N LEU A 13 -58.11 30.92 -20.27
CA LEU A 13 -57.31 29.85 -20.86
C LEU A 13 -55.79 29.91 -20.58
N GLU A 14 -55.28 29.24 -19.55
CA GLU A 14 -55.17 27.77 -19.39
C GLU A 14 -54.15 27.16 -20.35
N GLY A 15 -52.95 26.90 -19.81
CA GLY A 15 -51.97 25.96 -20.34
C GLY A 15 -51.10 26.50 -21.47
N VAL A 16 -49.82 26.81 -21.17
CA VAL A 16 -48.63 26.38 -21.94
C VAL A 16 -47.36 26.94 -21.28
N HIS A 17 -46.57 26.02 -20.75
CA HIS A 17 -45.10 25.98 -20.69
C HIS A 17 -44.30 27.08 -19.97
N GLY A 18 -43.66 26.65 -18.87
CA GLY A 18 -42.19 26.63 -18.83
C GLY A 18 -41.45 27.87 -18.31
N VAL A 19 -40.88 27.69 -17.11
CA VAL A 19 -39.66 28.31 -16.58
C VAL A 19 -39.74 29.77 -16.10
N HIS A 20 -39.59 29.94 -14.78
CA HIS A 20 -38.80 31.06 -14.25
C HIS A 20 -38.05 30.66 -12.97
N VAL A 21 -36.77 31.03 -12.94
CA VAL A 21 -35.76 30.78 -11.90
C VAL A 21 -35.98 31.73 -10.71
N VAL A 22 -35.72 31.26 -9.47
CA VAL A 22 -35.72 32.06 -8.24
C VAL A 22 -34.41 31.84 -7.46
N PRO A 23 -33.72 32.89 -6.96
CA PRO A 23 -32.45 32.75 -6.24
C PRO A 23 -32.57 32.85 -4.70
N HIS A 24 -31.68 32.09 -4.03
CA HIS A 24 -31.00 32.35 -2.74
C HIS A 24 -31.67 32.06 -1.36
N SER A 25 -31.22 30.94 -0.76
CA SER A 25 -30.67 30.69 0.60
C SER A 25 -31.24 31.41 1.85
N PRO A 26 -31.61 30.64 2.91
CA PRO A 26 -31.73 31.14 4.28
C PRO A 26 -30.66 30.53 5.21
N PHE A 27 -29.75 31.34 5.75
CA PHE A 27 -29.05 30.99 6.99
C PHE A 27 -28.95 32.22 7.89
N THR A 28 -29.57 32.09 9.05
CA THR A 28 -29.82 33.09 10.09
C THR A 28 -28.56 33.25 10.96
N SER A 29 -28.13 34.49 11.20
CA SER A 29 -27.05 34.84 12.14
C SER A 29 -27.60 34.99 13.56
N GLU A 30 -27.01 34.31 14.54
CA GLU A 30 -27.22 34.58 15.97
C GLU A 30 -26.05 35.44 16.52
N GLU A 31 -26.42 36.50 17.22
CA GLU A 31 -25.56 37.53 17.81
C GLU A 31 -25.25 37.15 19.27
N ILE A 32 -23.96 37.10 19.62
CA ILE A 32 -23.45 36.65 20.94
C ILE A 32 -23.41 37.84 21.90
N ASN A 33 -24.14 37.75 23.03
CA ASN A 33 -24.00 38.68 24.15
C ASN A 33 -22.90 38.22 25.14
N GLN A 34 -22.14 39.20 25.61
CA GLN A 34 -21.05 39.10 26.56
C GLN A 34 -21.56 39.08 28.02
N ASP A 35 -20.76 38.47 28.89
CA ASP A 35 -20.64 38.63 30.36
C ASP A 35 -21.22 37.60 31.36
N GLN A 36 -20.35 37.37 32.37
CA GLN A 36 -20.49 36.76 33.71
C GLN A 36 -20.02 35.30 33.97
N ASN A 37 -18.77 35.22 34.42
CA ASN A 37 -18.25 34.59 35.66
C ASN A 37 -18.62 33.13 36.02
N PHE A 38 -17.62 32.23 36.11
CA PHE A 38 -17.04 31.73 37.38
C PHE A 38 -15.89 30.72 37.12
N ALA A 39 -14.95 30.69 38.08
CA ALA A 39 -13.59 30.15 38.05
C ALA A 39 -13.43 28.60 38.00
N LYS A 40 -12.34 28.10 37.39
CA LYS A 40 -11.21 27.39 38.06
C LYS A 40 -10.18 26.76 37.09
N SER A 41 -8.91 26.91 37.49
CA SER A 41 -7.81 25.93 37.37
C SER A 41 -7.06 25.76 36.05
N SER A 42 -5.83 26.26 36.07
CA SER A 42 -4.68 25.89 35.24
C SER A 42 -4.43 24.37 35.21
N CYS A 43 -4.22 23.78 34.02
CA CYS A 43 -2.97 23.11 33.63
C CYS A 43 -3.10 22.29 32.33
N GLY A 44 -2.21 22.56 31.37
CA GLY A 44 -1.56 21.58 30.49
C GLY A 44 -2.44 20.60 29.69
N GLY A 45 -2.99 21.02 28.54
CA GLY A 45 -3.64 20.09 27.60
C GLY A 45 -3.56 20.44 26.11
N SER A 46 -3.03 21.61 25.73
CA SER A 46 -3.09 22.07 24.34
C SER A 46 -2.09 21.34 23.42
N ALA A 47 -0.88 21.07 23.89
CA ALA A 47 0.16 20.46 23.05
C ALA A 47 -0.17 19.02 22.60
N PHE A 48 -0.89 18.23 23.41
CA PHE A 48 -1.26 16.86 23.05
C PHE A 48 -2.37 16.81 21.99
N GLY A 49 -3.37 17.70 22.08
CA GLY A 49 -4.47 17.78 21.10
C GLY A 49 -4.01 18.34 19.75
N VAL A 50 -3.12 19.34 19.77
CA VAL A 50 -2.58 19.94 18.55
C VAL A 50 -1.66 18.94 17.83
N ASN A 51 -0.79 18.22 18.57
CA ASN A 51 0.05 17.17 18.00
C ASN A 51 -0.77 16.01 17.42
N TYR A 52 -1.85 15.60 18.06
CA TYR A 52 -2.75 14.57 17.54
C TYR A 52 -3.43 15.01 16.23
N MET A 53 -3.95 16.24 16.19
CA MET A 53 -4.55 16.80 14.97
C MET A 53 -3.52 17.01 13.86
N LEU A 54 -2.30 17.43 14.18
CA LEU A 54 -1.24 17.67 13.20
C LEU A 54 -0.69 16.34 12.64
N MET A 55 -0.56 15.30 13.48
CA MET A 55 -0.32 13.93 13.02
C MET A 55 -1.46 13.43 12.13
N GLN A 56 -2.72 13.67 12.50
CA GLN A 56 -3.87 13.25 11.71
C GLN A 56 -3.92 13.97 10.36
N ARG A 57 -3.56 15.25 10.31
CA ARG A 57 -3.48 16.07 9.09
C ARG A 57 -2.31 15.66 8.19
N ALA A 58 -1.12 15.44 8.77
CA ALA A 58 0.04 14.91 8.08
C ALA A 58 -0.21 13.47 7.56
N TRP A 59 -0.97 12.67 8.32
CA TRP A 59 -1.38 11.32 7.92
C TRP A 59 -2.42 11.33 6.80
N GLN A 60 -3.34 12.30 6.77
CA GLN A 60 -4.29 12.46 5.66
C GLN A 60 -3.63 13.02 4.39
N GLN A 61 -2.59 13.85 4.53
CA GLN A 61 -1.79 14.37 3.42
C GLN A 61 -0.61 13.46 3.02
N ARG A 62 -0.63 12.20 3.44
CA ARG A 62 0.48 11.28 3.17
C ARG A 62 0.70 11.09 1.67
N PRO A 63 1.97 10.97 1.23
CA PRO A 63 2.30 10.70 -0.17
C PRO A 63 1.57 9.44 -0.67
N PRO A 64 1.28 9.34 -1.98
CA PRO A 64 0.47 8.26 -2.57
C PRO A 64 0.88 6.83 -2.18
N CYS A 65 2.10 6.64 -1.69
CA CYS A 65 2.69 5.38 -1.24
C CYS A 65 2.42 4.92 0.18
N LEU A 66 1.93 5.82 1.02
CA LEU A 66 1.41 5.47 2.33
C LEU A 66 -0.11 5.31 2.27
N ARG A 67 -0.74 5.54 1.10
CA ARG A 67 -2.13 5.18 0.89
C ARG A 67 -2.23 3.65 0.90
N PRO A 68 -3.09 3.06 1.74
CA PRO A 68 -3.40 1.65 1.64
C PRO A 68 -3.91 1.41 0.23
N ILE A 69 -3.42 0.35 -0.40
CA ILE A 69 -4.20 -0.32 -1.45
C ILE A 69 -5.57 -0.61 -0.78
N GLN A 70 -6.64 -0.14 -1.42
CA GLN A 70 -7.94 0.12 -0.77
C GLN A 70 -8.54 -1.12 -0.10
N GLY A 71 -8.14 -2.34 -0.46
CA GLY A 71 -8.65 -3.59 0.12
C GLY A 71 -8.09 -3.95 1.51
N CYS A 72 -6.86 -3.58 1.83
CA CYS A 72 -6.17 -4.03 3.06
C CYS A 72 -6.29 -3.03 4.25
N ILE A 73 -7.46 -2.41 4.44
CA ILE A 73 -7.73 -1.59 5.64
C ILE A 73 -8.12 -2.49 6.82
N HIS A 74 -8.69 -3.66 6.54
CA HIS A 74 -8.93 -4.72 7.52
C HIS A 74 -7.67 -5.61 7.57
N GLY A 75 -7.04 -5.71 8.74
CA GLY A 75 -5.97 -6.68 8.94
C GLY A 75 -6.51 -8.12 8.95
N ASP A 76 -5.64 -9.10 9.27
CA ASP A 76 -6.03 -10.51 9.38
C ASP A 76 -7.33 -10.67 10.20
N GLN A 77 -8.33 -11.32 9.61
CA GLN A 77 -9.70 -11.35 10.13
C GLN A 77 -9.82 -12.20 11.40
N HIS A 78 -9.08 -13.30 11.47
CA HIS A 78 -9.09 -14.22 12.61
C HIS A 78 -7.69 -14.78 12.92
N VAL A 79 -7.55 -15.40 14.09
CA VAL A 79 -6.25 -15.88 14.60
C VAL A 79 -5.61 -16.91 13.67
N LEU A 80 -6.38 -17.82 13.08
CA LEU A 80 -5.82 -18.82 12.14
C LEU A 80 -5.24 -18.18 10.89
N GLU A 81 -5.82 -17.08 10.40
CA GLU A 81 -5.26 -16.35 9.27
C GLU A 81 -3.94 -15.67 9.65
N THR A 82 -3.85 -15.08 10.85
CA THR A 82 -2.56 -14.59 11.36
C THR A 82 -1.52 -15.69 11.46
N VAL A 83 -1.89 -16.85 12.02
CA VAL A 83 -0.97 -18.01 12.10
C VAL A 83 -0.53 -18.45 10.71
N ALA A 84 -1.46 -18.57 9.76
CA ALA A 84 -1.15 -18.95 8.38
C ALA A 84 -0.21 -17.94 7.71
N ASN A 85 -0.49 -16.63 7.81
CA ASN A 85 0.35 -15.59 7.24
C ASN A 85 1.76 -15.62 7.84
N VAL A 86 1.89 -15.72 9.17
CA VAL A 86 3.21 -15.82 9.84
C VAL A 86 3.97 -17.07 9.41
N LEU A 87 3.33 -18.24 9.40
CA LEU A 87 3.97 -19.49 8.98
C LEU A 87 4.43 -19.43 7.52
N THR A 88 3.63 -18.83 6.65
CA THR A 88 3.97 -18.69 5.23
C THR A 88 5.01 -17.60 4.96
N SER A 89 5.34 -16.73 5.93
CA SER A 89 6.48 -15.80 5.87
C SER A 89 7.83 -16.46 6.23
N LEU A 90 7.84 -17.54 7.02
CA LEU A 90 9.06 -18.23 7.44
C LEU A 90 9.93 -18.78 6.29
N PRO A 91 9.37 -19.30 5.19
CA PRO A 91 10.14 -19.68 4.01
C PRO A 91 11.13 -18.62 3.53
N PHE A 92 10.80 -17.33 3.59
CA PHE A 92 11.76 -16.27 3.17
C PHE A 92 13.01 -16.22 4.05
N VAL A 93 12.87 -16.49 5.36
CA VAL A 93 14.02 -16.61 6.28
C VAL A 93 14.88 -17.81 5.89
N VAL A 94 14.25 -18.97 5.68
CA VAL A 94 14.96 -20.19 5.28
C VAL A 94 15.67 -20.01 3.95
N LEU A 95 15.01 -19.38 2.98
CA LEU A 95 15.59 -19.07 1.66
C LEU A 95 16.78 -18.11 1.78
N GLY A 96 16.71 -17.09 2.64
CA GLY A 96 17.82 -16.17 2.88
C GLY A 96 18.99 -16.80 3.66
N ILE A 97 18.73 -17.77 4.54
CA ILE A 97 19.77 -18.56 5.20
C ILE A 97 20.54 -19.41 4.17
N ASN A 98 19.80 -20.04 3.25
CA ASN A 98 20.35 -20.94 2.23
C ASN A 98 20.77 -20.23 0.93
N ALA A 99 20.58 -18.92 0.82
CA ALA A 99 20.94 -18.16 -0.38
C ALA A 99 22.47 -18.09 -0.55
N PRO A 100 22.98 -18.08 -1.80
CA PRO A 100 24.42 -17.98 -2.05
C PRO A 100 25.03 -16.69 -1.48
N ARG A 101 26.24 -16.76 -0.90
CA ARG A 101 26.92 -15.63 -0.23
C ARG A 101 28.31 -15.30 -0.81
N LYS A 102 28.49 -15.59 -2.10
CA LYS A 102 29.78 -15.52 -2.82
C LYS A 102 30.44 -14.13 -2.79
N ASN A 103 29.64 -13.06 -2.79
CA ASN A 103 30.13 -11.68 -2.75
C ASN A 103 29.21 -10.79 -1.90
N LEU A 104 29.59 -9.52 -1.71
CA LEU A 104 28.82 -8.56 -0.90
C LEU A 104 27.38 -8.38 -1.40
N ASN A 105 27.15 -8.32 -2.72
CA ASN A 105 25.80 -8.13 -3.26
C ASN A 105 24.92 -9.35 -2.96
N CYS A 106 25.45 -10.56 -3.10
CA CYS A 106 24.75 -11.79 -2.74
C CYS A 106 24.48 -11.87 -1.22
N LYS A 107 25.41 -11.41 -0.37
CA LYS A 107 25.20 -11.32 1.09
C LYS A 107 24.09 -10.33 1.44
N LEU A 108 24.06 -9.15 0.81
CA LEU A 108 22.99 -8.17 1.00
C LEU A 108 21.63 -8.71 0.56
N TYR A 109 21.58 -9.42 -0.57
CA TYR A 109 20.37 -10.12 -1.00
C TYR A 109 19.92 -11.20 0.00
N ALA A 110 20.82 -12.08 0.43
CA ALA A 110 20.52 -13.12 1.41
C ALA A 110 19.97 -12.53 2.73
N ASN A 111 20.60 -11.46 3.24
CA ASN A 111 20.16 -10.79 4.46
C ASN A 111 18.83 -10.05 4.29
N SER A 112 18.60 -9.42 3.12
CA SER A 112 17.32 -8.76 2.84
C SER A 112 16.16 -9.75 2.74
N LEU A 113 16.37 -10.97 2.22
CA LEU A 113 15.35 -12.03 2.26
C LEU A 113 14.99 -12.45 3.70
N ILE A 114 15.98 -12.58 4.58
CA ILE A 114 15.72 -12.81 6.01
C ILE A 114 14.88 -11.66 6.57
N GLY A 115 15.25 -10.42 6.23
CA GLY A 115 14.51 -9.23 6.62
C GLY A 115 13.06 -9.21 6.13
N VAL A 116 12.78 -9.69 4.91
CA VAL A 116 11.40 -9.86 4.41
C VAL A 116 10.60 -10.79 5.30
N GLY A 117 11.13 -11.98 5.61
CA GLY A 117 10.44 -12.93 6.48
C GLY A 117 10.16 -12.39 7.88
N ILE A 118 11.13 -11.66 8.47
CA ILE A 118 10.97 -11.01 9.77
C ILE A 118 9.94 -9.87 9.71
N ALA A 119 10.05 -8.96 8.74
CA ALA A 119 9.17 -7.81 8.62
C ALA A 119 7.72 -8.23 8.37
N SER A 120 7.50 -9.21 7.48
CA SER A 120 6.20 -9.81 7.21
C SER A 120 5.62 -10.47 8.47
N SER A 121 6.41 -11.26 9.20
CA SER A 121 5.96 -11.90 10.45
C SER A 121 5.54 -10.87 11.51
N LEU A 122 6.31 -9.79 11.67
CA LEU A 122 5.98 -8.69 12.58
C LEU A 122 4.70 -7.97 12.14
N TYR A 123 4.55 -7.70 10.84
CA TYR A 123 3.36 -7.09 10.28
C TYR A 123 2.10 -7.90 10.61
N HIS A 124 2.07 -9.19 10.29
CA HIS A 124 0.90 -10.03 10.55
C HIS A 124 0.63 -10.25 12.04
N SER A 125 1.68 -10.35 12.86
CA SER A 125 1.54 -10.45 14.32
C SER A 125 1.05 -9.17 14.99
N SER A 126 1.10 -8.03 14.28
CA SER A 126 0.75 -6.73 14.85
C SER A 126 -0.72 -6.34 14.68
N ARG A 127 -1.19 -5.49 15.60
CA ARG A 127 -2.56 -4.95 15.65
C ARG A 127 -2.54 -3.42 15.84
N GLY A 128 -3.68 -2.78 15.61
CA GLY A 128 -3.87 -1.35 15.87
C GLY A 128 -3.00 -0.42 15.01
N ARG A 129 -2.51 0.68 15.60
CA ARG A 129 -1.77 1.73 14.88
C ARG A 129 -0.38 1.28 14.41
N PHE A 130 0.31 0.43 15.19
CA PHE A 130 1.64 -0.09 14.85
C PHE A 130 1.65 -0.91 13.57
N ARG A 131 0.55 -1.62 13.27
CA ARG A 131 0.39 -2.41 12.05
C ARG A 131 0.61 -1.60 10.77
N LYS A 132 0.27 -0.32 10.75
CA LYS A 132 0.46 0.54 9.57
C LYS A 132 1.94 0.77 9.26
N TYR A 133 2.77 0.95 10.29
CA TYR A 133 4.21 1.11 10.13
C TYR A 133 4.88 -0.21 9.78
N LEU A 134 4.46 -1.32 10.38
CA LEU A 134 5.00 -2.63 10.07
C LEU A 134 4.61 -3.09 8.66
N ARG A 135 3.42 -2.74 8.17
CA ARG A 135 3.03 -2.95 6.77
C ARG A 135 3.93 -2.19 5.80
N TRP A 136 4.23 -0.94 6.12
CA TRP A 136 5.16 -0.14 5.33
C TRP A 136 6.56 -0.79 5.34
N ALA A 137 7.05 -1.19 6.52
CA ALA A 137 8.34 -1.85 6.65
C ALA A 137 8.40 -3.15 5.85
N ASP A 138 7.34 -3.95 5.86
CA ASP A 138 7.23 -5.20 5.09
C ASP A 138 7.35 -4.95 3.58
N TYR A 139 6.51 -4.07 3.01
CA TYR A 139 6.62 -3.73 1.58
C TYR A 139 7.96 -3.09 1.21
N THR A 140 8.51 -2.23 2.06
CA THR A 140 9.85 -1.65 1.84
C THR A 140 10.93 -2.72 1.89
N MET A 141 10.82 -3.74 2.74
CA MET A 141 11.74 -4.87 2.77
C MET A 141 11.64 -5.76 1.54
N ILE A 142 10.42 -6.02 1.03
CA ILE A 142 10.22 -6.73 -0.24
C ILE A 142 10.92 -5.98 -1.38
N ALA A 143 10.68 -4.67 -1.46
CA ALA A 143 11.32 -3.82 -2.46
C ALA A 143 12.84 -3.81 -2.32
N THR A 144 13.35 -3.71 -1.09
CA THR A 144 14.79 -3.78 -0.80
C THR A 144 15.39 -5.10 -1.27
N ALA A 145 14.73 -6.23 -1.01
CA ALA A 145 15.18 -7.55 -1.46
C ALA A 145 15.24 -7.65 -2.99
N THR A 146 14.25 -7.12 -3.72
CA THR A 146 14.27 -7.08 -5.19
C THR A 146 15.40 -6.21 -5.74
N VAL A 147 15.67 -5.07 -5.11
CA VAL A 147 16.81 -4.20 -5.45
C VAL A 147 18.13 -4.92 -5.22
N CYS A 148 18.31 -5.57 -4.07
CA CYS A 148 19.50 -6.36 -3.77
C CYS A 148 19.69 -7.54 -4.74
N LEU A 149 18.61 -8.26 -5.10
CA LEU A 149 18.67 -9.35 -6.07
C LEU A 149 19.13 -8.86 -7.43
N SER A 150 18.50 -7.81 -7.95
CA SER A 150 18.87 -7.26 -9.26
C SER A 150 20.32 -6.80 -9.31
N ARG A 151 20.85 -6.25 -8.21
CA ARG A 151 22.26 -5.85 -8.07
C ARG A 151 23.19 -7.06 -8.03
N ALA A 152 22.77 -8.15 -7.39
CA ALA A 152 23.53 -9.40 -7.33
C ALA A 152 23.58 -10.12 -8.69
N LEU A 153 22.55 -9.97 -9.52
CA LEU A 153 22.47 -10.59 -10.86
C LEU A 153 23.17 -9.81 -11.97
N ARG A 154 23.40 -8.51 -11.78
CA ARG A 154 23.97 -7.64 -12.80
C ARG A 154 25.46 -7.43 -12.60
N GLU A 155 26.23 -7.70 -13.66
CA GLU A 155 27.64 -7.33 -13.73
C GLU A 155 27.80 -5.82 -13.98
N GLU A 156 26.98 -5.26 -14.86
CA GLU A 156 26.90 -3.81 -15.09
C GLU A 156 25.85 -3.17 -14.18
N ASN A 157 26.30 -2.50 -13.11
CA ASN A 157 25.44 -1.78 -12.17
C ASN A 157 25.34 -0.30 -12.56
N PRO A 158 24.23 0.19 -13.17
CA PRO A 158 24.00 1.61 -13.34
C PRO A 158 23.74 2.19 -11.95
N LYS A 159 24.80 2.75 -11.36
CA LYS A 159 24.81 3.36 -10.02
C LYS A 159 23.63 4.33 -9.85
N MET A 160 23.24 5.01 -10.93
CA MET A 160 22.09 5.90 -10.98
C MET A 160 20.76 5.18 -10.70
N LEU A 161 20.49 4.03 -11.33
CA LEU A 161 19.25 3.28 -11.06
C LEU A 161 19.22 2.82 -9.61
N MET A 162 20.34 2.33 -9.08
CA MET A 162 20.42 1.91 -7.68
C MET A 162 20.20 3.08 -6.72
N ALA A 163 20.76 4.26 -7.03
CA ALA A 163 20.57 5.47 -6.23
C ALA A 163 19.11 5.97 -6.29
N VAL A 164 18.51 6.00 -7.48
CA VAL A 164 17.11 6.38 -7.68
C VAL A 164 16.19 5.41 -6.94
N SER A 165 16.41 4.10 -7.08
CA SER A 165 15.63 3.10 -6.37
C SER A 165 15.79 3.24 -4.85
N ALA A 166 17.01 3.45 -4.34
CA ALA A 166 17.24 3.68 -2.91
C ALA A 166 16.50 4.92 -2.40
N PHE A 167 16.49 6.00 -3.18
CA PHE A 167 15.73 7.20 -2.86
C PHE A 167 14.21 6.97 -2.90
N CYS A 168 13.71 6.20 -3.87
CA CYS A 168 12.29 5.91 -4.04
C CYS A 168 11.75 4.82 -3.11
N LEU A 169 12.58 3.96 -2.52
CA LEU A 169 12.16 2.86 -1.62
C LEU A 169 11.18 3.27 -0.50
N PRO A 170 11.41 4.35 0.27
CA PRO A 170 10.47 4.76 1.31
C PRO A 170 9.16 5.33 0.73
N PHE A 171 9.18 5.77 -0.53
CA PHE A 171 8.10 6.51 -1.16
C PHE A 171 7.35 5.76 -2.25
N GLN A 172 7.81 4.66 -2.83
CA GLN A 172 7.10 3.90 -3.88
C GLN A 172 7.61 2.44 -3.93
N PRO A 173 7.55 1.68 -2.82
CA PRO A 173 8.15 0.35 -2.75
C PRO A 173 7.59 -0.62 -3.80
N LEU A 174 6.30 -0.55 -4.14
CA LEU A 174 5.69 -1.42 -5.14
C LEU A 174 6.21 -1.14 -6.56
N MET A 175 6.35 0.14 -6.94
CA MET A 175 6.88 0.51 -8.25
C MET A 175 8.36 0.10 -8.37
N VAL A 176 9.16 0.35 -7.32
CA VAL A 176 10.55 -0.09 -7.26
C VAL A 176 10.63 -1.61 -7.40
N SER A 177 9.79 -2.35 -6.67
CA SER A 177 9.70 -3.82 -6.78
C SER A 177 9.35 -4.27 -8.19
N ALA A 178 8.34 -3.67 -8.82
CA ALA A 178 7.90 -4.01 -10.17
C ALA A 178 9.02 -3.83 -11.21
N VAL A 179 9.74 -2.69 -11.16
CA VAL A 179 10.87 -2.42 -12.05
C VAL A 179 11.97 -3.46 -11.86
N HIS A 180 12.41 -3.68 -10.62
CA HIS A 180 13.52 -4.59 -10.33
C HIS A 180 13.18 -6.06 -10.58
N THR A 181 11.94 -6.47 -10.32
CA THR A 181 11.43 -7.80 -10.66
C THR A 181 11.35 -8.00 -12.18
N GLY A 182 10.83 -7.03 -12.93
CA GLY A 182 10.80 -7.10 -14.40
C GLY A 182 12.20 -7.22 -15.00
N MET A 183 13.15 -6.47 -14.47
CA MET A 183 14.56 -6.59 -14.88
C MET A 183 15.16 -7.96 -14.54
N MET A 184 14.86 -8.50 -13.36
CA MET A 184 15.30 -9.83 -12.95
C MET A 184 14.71 -10.92 -13.85
N GLU A 185 13.43 -10.81 -14.22
CA GLU A 185 12.77 -11.75 -15.12
C GLU A 185 13.42 -11.77 -16.51
N VAL A 186 13.74 -10.58 -17.07
CA VAL A 186 14.48 -10.49 -18.34
C VAL A 186 15.86 -11.15 -18.22
N ALA A 187 16.56 -10.95 -17.10
CA ALA A 187 17.86 -11.58 -16.85
C ALA A 187 17.73 -13.10 -16.71
N PHE A 188 16.70 -13.59 -16.02
CA PHE A 188 16.40 -15.02 -15.87
C PHE A 188 16.12 -15.63 -17.24
N ALA A 189 15.18 -15.08 -18.01
CA ALA A 189 14.83 -15.57 -19.33
C ALA A 189 16.05 -15.63 -20.26
N LYS A 190 16.87 -14.57 -20.29
CA LYS A 190 18.10 -14.54 -21.10
C LYS A 190 19.10 -15.63 -20.71
N ARG A 191 19.23 -15.93 -19.41
CA ARG A 191 20.11 -17.02 -18.93
C ARG A 191 19.53 -18.40 -19.21
N ALA A 192 18.24 -18.62 -18.99
CA ALA A 192 17.55 -19.89 -19.27
C ALA A 192 17.51 -20.25 -20.76
N LEU A 193 17.60 -19.26 -21.65
CA LEU A 193 17.78 -19.51 -23.09
C LEU A 193 19.18 -20.07 -23.41
N LYS A 194 20.21 -19.61 -22.70
CA LYS A 194 21.61 -20.01 -22.90
C LYS A 194 21.97 -21.29 -22.17
N ASP A 195 21.40 -21.49 -20.99
CA ASP A 195 21.68 -22.59 -20.08
C ASP A 195 20.42 -23.46 -19.91
N PRO A 196 20.39 -24.67 -20.50
CA PRO A 196 19.28 -25.60 -20.38
C PRO A 196 18.92 -25.96 -18.93
N ASP A 197 19.89 -25.99 -18.01
CA ASP A 197 19.68 -26.40 -16.61
C ASP A 197 18.82 -25.39 -15.84
N LEU A 198 18.77 -24.14 -16.32
CA LEU A 198 17.96 -23.07 -15.73
C LEU A 198 16.52 -23.04 -16.25
N ARG A 199 16.17 -23.78 -17.31
CA ARG A 199 14.82 -23.73 -17.93
C ARG A 199 13.72 -24.18 -16.98
N MET A 200 13.95 -25.29 -16.27
CA MET A 200 12.97 -25.77 -15.28
C MET A 200 12.79 -24.75 -14.16
N ALA A 201 13.88 -24.17 -13.67
CA ALA A 201 13.83 -23.13 -12.63
C ALA A 201 13.07 -21.89 -13.11
N HIS A 202 13.27 -21.49 -14.37
CA HIS A 202 12.57 -20.37 -14.99
C HIS A 202 11.08 -20.65 -15.18
N ASN A 203 10.70 -21.86 -15.60
CA ASN A 203 9.29 -22.24 -15.71
C ASN A 203 8.57 -22.20 -14.36
N VAL A 204 9.19 -22.77 -13.32
CA VAL A 204 8.66 -22.70 -11.95
C VAL A 204 8.56 -21.26 -11.49
N HIS A 205 9.60 -20.45 -11.74
CA HIS A 205 9.60 -19.02 -11.44
C HIS A 205 8.39 -18.33 -12.07
N LYS A 206 8.21 -18.45 -13.39
CA LYS A 206 7.11 -17.83 -14.12
C LYS A 206 5.74 -18.24 -13.58
N MET A 207 5.51 -19.54 -13.38
CA MET A 207 4.23 -20.03 -12.88
C MET A 207 3.94 -19.52 -11.47
N SER A 208 4.96 -19.52 -10.61
CA SER A 208 4.85 -19.01 -9.24
C SER A 208 4.65 -17.49 -9.19
N SER A 209 5.31 -16.73 -10.06
CA SER A 209 5.15 -15.27 -10.19
C SER A 209 3.78 -14.90 -10.75
N LEU A 210 3.26 -15.65 -11.74
CA LEU A 210 1.90 -15.48 -12.25
C LEU A 210 0.86 -15.76 -11.17
N LEU A 211 0.96 -16.92 -10.50
CA LEU A 211 0.07 -17.29 -9.42
C LEU A 211 0.13 -16.26 -8.26
N GLY A 212 1.33 -15.86 -7.87
CA GLY A 212 1.54 -14.85 -6.84
C GLY A 212 0.93 -13.50 -7.22
N GLY A 213 1.08 -13.05 -8.47
CA GLY A 213 0.44 -11.84 -8.97
C GLY A 213 -1.09 -11.90 -8.95
N VAL A 214 -1.66 -13.04 -9.36
CA VAL A 214 -3.12 -13.27 -9.29
C VAL A 214 -3.60 -13.24 -7.85
N LEU A 215 -2.92 -13.92 -6.94
CA LEU A 215 -3.29 -13.95 -5.51
C LEU A 215 -3.15 -12.58 -4.86
N PHE A 216 -2.12 -11.80 -5.21
CA PHE A 216 -1.96 -10.43 -4.72
C PHE A 216 -3.10 -9.51 -5.17
N ILE A 217 -3.53 -9.60 -6.43
CA ILE A 217 -4.68 -8.85 -6.93
C ILE A 217 -5.97 -9.33 -6.27
N ALA A 218 -6.15 -10.64 -6.15
CA ALA A 218 -7.33 -11.23 -5.53
C ALA A 218 -7.47 -10.83 -4.04
N ASP A 219 -6.36 -10.72 -3.30
CA ASP A 219 -6.35 -10.26 -1.91
C ASP A 219 -6.89 -8.82 -1.77
N ASP A 220 -6.65 -7.96 -2.77
CA ASP A 220 -7.18 -6.59 -2.79
C ASP A 220 -8.64 -6.53 -3.26
N VAL A 221 -9.01 -7.34 -4.27
CA VAL A 221 -10.37 -7.36 -4.85
C VAL A 221 -11.37 -8.09 -3.95
N PHE A 222 -10.93 -9.12 -3.23
CA PHE A 222 -11.77 -9.98 -2.38
C PHE A 222 -11.28 -10.00 -0.92
N PRO A 223 -11.35 -8.86 -0.20
CA PRO A 223 -10.76 -8.72 1.15
C PRO A 223 -11.45 -9.55 2.25
N THR A 224 -12.56 -10.23 1.92
CA THR A 224 -13.28 -11.14 2.81
C THR A 224 -12.93 -12.61 2.59
N THR A 225 -12.15 -12.93 1.56
CA THR A 225 -11.71 -14.30 1.29
C THR A 225 -10.44 -14.57 2.09
N PRO A 226 -10.49 -15.45 3.11
CA PRO A 226 -9.34 -15.67 3.97
C PRO A 226 -8.22 -16.41 3.24
N TYR A 227 -6.99 -16.27 3.74
CA TYR A 227 -5.80 -17.03 3.30
C TYR A 227 -5.27 -16.72 1.89
N LEU A 228 -5.87 -15.77 1.14
CA LEU A 228 -5.32 -15.34 -0.16
C LEU A 228 -3.89 -14.79 0.00
N HIS A 229 -3.67 -13.98 1.02
CA HIS A 229 -2.35 -13.46 1.38
C HIS A 229 -1.33 -14.55 1.70
N ALA A 230 -1.72 -15.57 2.48
CA ALA A 230 -0.87 -16.72 2.78
C ALA A 230 -0.52 -17.52 1.51
N GLY A 231 -1.48 -17.66 0.59
CA GLY A 231 -1.24 -18.24 -0.73
C GLY A 231 -0.23 -17.42 -1.54
N TRP A 232 -0.35 -16.10 -1.53
CA TRP A 232 0.60 -15.19 -2.17
C TRP A 232 2.02 -15.36 -1.59
N HIS A 233 2.17 -15.43 -0.26
CA HIS A 233 3.45 -15.71 0.39
C HIS A 233 4.09 -17.01 -0.12
N LEU A 234 3.33 -18.10 -0.18
CA LEU A 234 3.84 -19.40 -0.65
C LEU A 234 4.28 -19.35 -2.12
N ALA A 235 3.45 -18.78 -3.00
CA ALA A 235 3.79 -18.64 -4.40
C ALA A 235 5.05 -17.77 -4.59
N ALA A 236 5.14 -16.66 -3.87
CA ALA A 236 6.31 -15.78 -3.89
C ALA A 236 7.56 -16.48 -3.34
N ALA A 237 7.47 -17.26 -2.26
CA ALA A 237 8.60 -18.00 -1.71
C ALA A 237 9.13 -19.04 -2.71
N VAL A 238 8.25 -19.77 -3.41
CA VAL A 238 8.66 -20.68 -4.49
C VAL A 238 9.41 -19.93 -5.59
N GLY A 239 8.87 -18.80 -6.05
CA GLY A 239 9.49 -17.99 -7.10
C GLY A 239 10.82 -17.37 -6.68
N VAL A 240 10.95 -16.94 -5.44
CA VAL A 240 12.23 -16.44 -4.90
C VAL A 240 13.25 -17.59 -4.78
N GLY A 241 12.81 -18.78 -4.38
CA GLY A 241 13.68 -19.95 -4.28
C GLY A 241 14.35 -20.32 -5.61
N THR A 242 13.67 -20.13 -6.74
CA THR A 242 14.29 -20.34 -8.06
C THR A 242 15.30 -19.26 -8.41
N CYS A 243 15.17 -18.03 -7.89
CA CYS A 243 16.13 -16.95 -8.10
C CYS A 243 17.48 -17.23 -7.43
N ASN A 244 17.51 -17.97 -6.32
CA ASN A 244 18.77 -18.39 -5.68
C ASN A 244 19.65 -19.21 -6.65
N LYS A 245 19.05 -19.98 -7.57
CA LYS A 245 19.80 -20.73 -8.58
C LYS A 245 20.53 -19.82 -9.58
N LEU A 246 20.06 -18.60 -9.79
CA LEU A 246 20.75 -17.62 -10.64
C LEU A 246 22.00 -17.03 -9.99
N LEU A 247 22.16 -17.18 -8.68
CA LEU A 247 23.30 -16.68 -7.92
C LEU A 247 24.37 -17.76 -7.68
N ASN A 248 24.05 -19.00 -8.05
CA ASN A 248 25.00 -20.11 -8.12
C ASN A 248 25.73 -20.12 -9.46
#